data_AF-A0A212DJ40-F1
#
_entry.id   AF-A0A212DJ40-F1
#
_cell.length_a   1.000
_cell.length_b   1.000
_cell.length_c   1.000
_cell.angle_alpha   90.00
_cell.angle_beta   90.00
_cell.angle_gamma   90.00
#
_symmetry.space_group_name_H-M   'P 1'
#
loop_
_entity.id
_entity.type
_entity.pdbx_description
1 polymer ?
#
loop_
_entity_poly.entity_id
_entity_poly.type
_entity_poly.pdbx_seq_one_letter_code
_entity_poly.pdbx_strand_id
1 'polypeptide(L)'
;LTPYEWYSPHPCAQGRCSLLVNQYSLGNSLWFPVGGFMQQGSTIAPRALSTRCVSGVWWAFTLIIISSYTANLAAFLTVQRMDVPIESVDDLADQTAIEYGTIHGGSSMTFF
;
A
#
# COMPACT_ATOMS: atom_id res chain seq x y z
N LEU A 1 -10.94 -26.61 -5.61
CA LEU A 1 -10.48 -27.02 -6.94
C LEU A 1 -11.71 -27.30 -7.78
N THR A 2 -12.02 -26.41 -8.72
CA THR A 2 -13.24 -26.57 -9.54
C THR A 2 -12.95 -27.50 -10.73
N PRO A 3 -13.94 -28.27 -11.23
CA PRO A 3 -13.74 -29.16 -12.37
C PRO A 3 -13.25 -28.45 -13.65
N TYR A 4 -13.53 -27.15 -13.77
CA TYR A 4 -13.17 -26.30 -14.90
C TYR A 4 -11.70 -25.85 -14.92
N GLU A 5 -10.92 -26.14 -13.88
CA GLU A 5 -9.49 -25.76 -13.79
C GLU A 5 -8.55 -26.77 -14.42
N TRP A 6 -9.04 -27.98 -14.68
CA TRP A 6 -8.25 -29.06 -15.23
C TRP A 6 -8.05 -28.85 -16.74
N TYR A 7 -6.80 -28.89 -17.21
CA TYR A 7 -6.50 -28.76 -18.63
C TYR A 7 -5.53 -29.83 -19.10
N SER A 8 -5.62 -30.19 -20.39
CA SER A 8 -4.63 -31.06 -21.02
C SER A 8 -3.40 -30.23 -21.42
N PRO A 9 -2.20 -30.54 -20.92
CA PRO A 9 -0.97 -29.85 -21.32
C PRO A 9 -0.57 -30.16 -22.78
N HIS A 10 -1.09 -31.26 -23.36
CA HIS A 10 -0.84 -31.65 -24.73
C HIS A 10 -2.17 -31.90 -25.48
N PRO A 11 -2.80 -30.84 -26.03
CA PRO A 11 -4.05 -30.99 -26.78
C PRO A 11 -3.88 -31.82 -28.07
N CYS A 12 -2.66 -31.92 -28.60
CA CYS A 12 -2.34 -32.59 -29.86
C CYS A 12 -2.32 -34.13 -29.77
N ALA A 13 -2.25 -34.71 -28.55
CA ALA A 13 -2.16 -36.15 -28.32
C ALA A 13 -3.49 -36.73 -27.78
N GLN A 14 -4.59 -36.23 -28.34
CA GLN A 14 -5.95 -36.52 -27.87
C GLN A 14 -6.24 -38.03 -27.97
N GLY A 15 -6.35 -38.69 -26.80
CA GLY A 15 -6.65 -40.13 -26.69
C GLY A 15 -5.49 -41.03 -26.26
N ARG A 16 -4.23 -40.56 -26.20
CA ARG A 16 -3.09 -41.36 -25.69
C ARG A 16 -2.66 -41.03 -24.27
N CYS A 17 -3.06 -39.88 -23.74
CA CYS A 17 -2.71 -39.43 -22.40
C CYS A 17 -3.92 -38.74 -21.74
N SER A 18 -4.51 -39.37 -20.73
CA SER A 18 -5.62 -38.82 -19.94
C SER A 18 -5.14 -37.96 -18.76
N LEU A 19 -3.93 -37.40 -18.85
CA LEU A 19 -3.33 -36.63 -17.77
C LEU A 19 -3.89 -35.20 -17.78
N LEU A 20 -4.89 -34.94 -16.96
CA LEU A 20 -5.34 -33.57 -16.69
C LEU A 20 -4.45 -32.99 -15.60
N VAL A 21 -3.93 -31.78 -15.83
CA VAL A 21 -3.07 -31.08 -14.87
C VAL A 21 -3.85 -29.94 -14.24
N ASN A 22 -3.72 -29.79 -12.93
CA ASN A 22 -4.24 -28.66 -12.18
C ASN A 22 -3.07 -27.84 -11.62
N GLN A 23 -3.06 -26.52 -11.88
CA GLN A 23 -2.00 -25.63 -11.39
C GLN A 23 -2.21 -25.17 -9.94
N TYR A 24 -3.44 -25.29 -9.42
CA TYR A 24 -3.79 -24.96 -8.04
C TYR A 24 -3.52 -26.14 -7.10
N SER A 25 -2.25 -26.36 -6.76
CA SER A 25 -1.88 -27.09 -5.54
C SER A 25 -2.19 -26.23 -4.29
N LEU A 26 -2.33 -26.82 -3.10
CA LEU A 26 -2.54 -26.07 -1.84
C LEU A 26 -1.47 -24.98 -1.64
N GLY A 27 -0.20 -25.29 -1.94
CA GLY A 27 0.90 -24.33 -1.86
C GLY A 27 0.77 -23.20 -2.88
N ASN A 28 0.43 -23.52 -4.14
CA ASN A 28 0.25 -22.52 -5.19
C ASN A 28 -0.99 -21.64 -4.96
N SER A 29 -2.01 -22.19 -4.32
CA SER A 29 -3.24 -21.47 -3.97
C SER A 29 -3.03 -20.45 -2.87
N LEU A 30 -2.05 -20.69 -1.97
CA LEU A 30 -1.59 -19.73 -0.97
C LEU A 30 -0.58 -18.74 -1.56
N TRP A 31 0.24 -19.18 -2.51
CA TRP A 31 1.19 -18.30 -3.20
C TRP A 31 0.51 -17.26 -4.10
N PHE A 32 -0.61 -17.60 -4.73
CA PHE A 32 -1.41 -16.69 -5.56
C PHE A 32 -1.82 -15.39 -4.81
N PRO A 33 -2.49 -15.44 -3.64
CA PRO A 33 -2.85 -14.25 -2.89
C PRO A 33 -1.62 -13.52 -2.33
N VAL A 34 -0.56 -14.25 -1.92
CA VAL A 34 0.69 -13.65 -1.42
C VAL A 34 1.41 -12.85 -2.52
N GLY A 35 1.52 -13.40 -3.73
CA GLY A 35 2.07 -12.69 -4.89
C GLY A 35 1.21 -11.51 -5.34
N GLY A 36 -0.12 -11.62 -5.17
CA GLY A 36 -1.06 -10.50 -5.35
C GLY A 36 -0.85 -9.37 -4.33
N PHE A 37 -0.62 -9.72 -3.06
CA PHE A 37 -0.33 -8.75 -2.00
C PHE A 37 0.98 -7.99 -2.25
N MET A 38 2.01 -8.69 -2.74
CA MET A 38 3.31 -8.09 -3.08
C MET A 38 3.31 -7.32 -4.42
N GLN A 39 2.17 -7.19 -5.11
CA GLN A 39 2.05 -6.55 -6.44
C GLN A 39 2.95 -7.17 -7.53
N GLN A 40 3.57 -8.32 -7.29
CA GLN A 40 4.44 -9.01 -8.28
C GLN A 40 3.64 -9.78 -9.33
N GLY A 41 2.34 -9.99 -9.08
CA GLY A 41 1.49 -10.83 -9.93
C GLY A 41 1.84 -12.31 -9.80
N SER A 42 1.02 -13.18 -10.39
CA SER A 42 1.34 -14.60 -10.49
C SER A 42 1.13 -15.07 -11.93
N THR A 43 1.92 -16.04 -12.37
CA THR A 43 1.79 -16.67 -13.68
C THR A 43 0.59 -17.63 -13.77
N ILE A 44 -0.14 -17.82 -12.66
CA ILE A 44 -1.29 -18.73 -12.56
C ILE A 44 -2.57 -17.93 -12.83
N ALA A 45 -3.11 -18.06 -14.03
CA ALA A 45 -4.33 -17.35 -14.43
C ALA A 45 -5.60 -18.14 -14.03
N PRO A 46 -6.50 -17.60 -13.20
CA PRO A 46 -7.77 -18.25 -12.87
C PRO A 46 -8.68 -18.37 -14.10
N ARG A 47 -9.01 -19.62 -14.46
CA ARG A 47 -9.94 -19.95 -15.56
C ARG A 47 -11.40 -19.97 -15.13
N ALA A 48 -11.69 -20.40 -13.90
CA ALA A 48 -13.05 -20.50 -13.40
C ALA A 48 -13.61 -19.14 -12.94
N LEU A 49 -14.90 -18.91 -13.18
CA LEU A 49 -15.58 -17.66 -12.79
C LEU A 49 -15.50 -17.41 -11.27
N SER A 50 -15.68 -18.46 -10.47
CA SER A 50 -15.58 -18.39 -9.00
C SER A 50 -14.21 -17.90 -8.53
N THR A 51 -13.12 -18.42 -9.11
CA THR A 51 -11.77 -17.98 -8.77
C THR A 51 -11.47 -16.53 -9.16
N ARG A 52 -12.12 -16.02 -10.21
CA ARG A 52 -12.03 -14.59 -10.58
C ARG A 52 -12.73 -13.71 -9.55
N CYS A 53 -13.93 -14.08 -9.11
CA CYS A 53 -14.64 -13.34 -8.05
C CYS A 53 -13.82 -13.27 -6.75
N VAL A 54 -13.25 -14.41 -6.32
CA VAL A 54 -12.38 -14.47 -5.13
C VAL A 54 -11.15 -13.58 -5.31
N SER A 55 -10.50 -13.62 -6.48
CA SER A 55 -9.34 -12.75 -6.77
C SER A 55 -9.70 -11.26 -6.75
N GLY A 56 -10.91 -10.88 -7.19
CA GLY A 56 -11.40 -9.51 -7.14
C GLY A 56 -11.63 -9.00 -5.71
N VAL A 57 -12.26 -9.82 -4.86
CA VAL A 57 -12.41 -9.50 -3.43
C VAL A 57 -11.05 -9.37 -2.74
N TRP A 58 -10.12 -10.28 -3.04
CA TRP A 58 -8.76 -10.23 -2.53
C TRP A 58 -8.01 -8.97 -2.94
N TRP A 59 -8.18 -8.53 -4.19
CA TRP A 59 -7.61 -7.29 -4.70
C TRP A 59 -8.16 -6.06 -3.96
N ALA A 60 -9.48 -5.99 -3.75
CA ALA A 60 -10.09 -4.91 -3.00
C ALA A 60 -9.57 -4.86 -1.55
N PHE A 61 -9.46 -6.02 -0.90
CA PHE A 61 -8.89 -6.12 0.45
C PHE A 61 -7.45 -5.61 0.51
N THR A 62 -6.60 -6.03 -0.44
CA THR A 62 -5.20 -5.60 -0.52
C THR A 62 -5.08 -4.08 -0.68
N LEU A 63 -5.89 -3.47 -1.56
CA LEU A 63 -5.90 -2.02 -1.77
C LEU A 63 -6.31 -1.25 -0.52
N ILE A 64 -7.30 -1.74 0.24
CA ILE A 64 -7.72 -1.11 1.50
C ILE A 64 -6.55 -1.13 2.50
N ILE A 65 -5.89 -2.28 2.68
CA ILE A 65 -4.77 -2.41 3.61
C ILE A 65 -3.61 -1.49 3.24
N ILE A 66 -3.19 -1.48 1.96
CA ILE A 66 -2.10 -0.61 1.50
C ILE A 66 -2.49 0.86 1.65
N SER A 67 -3.73 1.23 1.33
CA SER A 67 -4.23 2.60 1.47
C SER A 67 -4.22 3.05 2.93
N SER A 68 -4.72 2.23 3.86
CA SER A 68 -4.68 2.54 5.30
C SER A 68 -3.26 2.62 5.84
N TYR A 69 -2.38 1.71 5.43
CA TYR A 69 -0.96 1.76 5.82
C TYR A 69 -0.27 3.03 5.28
N THR A 70 -0.52 3.37 4.02
CA THR A 70 0.02 4.58 3.38
C THR A 70 -0.51 5.83 4.06
N ALA A 71 -1.80 5.87 4.42
CA ALA A 71 -2.42 7.00 5.12
C ALA A 71 -1.86 7.17 6.55
N ASN A 72 -1.73 6.07 7.31
CA ASN A 72 -1.17 6.11 8.65
C ASN A 72 0.31 6.51 8.64
N LEU A 73 1.07 6.01 7.67
CA LEU A 73 2.47 6.39 7.48
C LEU A 73 2.59 7.88 7.10
N ALA A 74 1.77 8.35 6.15
CA ALA A 74 1.76 9.75 5.73
C ALA A 74 1.36 10.69 6.88
N ALA A 75 0.33 10.32 7.65
CA ALA A 75 -0.10 11.07 8.83
C ALA A 75 1.05 11.22 9.85
N PHE A 76 1.79 10.15 10.10
CA PHE A 76 2.97 10.20 10.96
C PHE A 76 4.06 11.14 10.40
N LEU A 77 4.36 11.04 9.11
CA LEU A 77 5.36 11.88 8.45
C LEU A 77 4.99 13.37 8.42
N THR A 78 3.69 13.70 8.34
CA THR A 78 3.22 15.08 8.40
C THR A 78 3.16 15.62 9.83
N VAL A 79 2.84 14.77 10.82
CA VAL A 79 2.80 15.17 12.24
C VAL A 79 4.21 15.49 12.75
N GLN A 80 5.25 14.76 12.32
CA GLN A 80 6.63 15.08 12.69
C GLN A 80 7.22 16.34 12.01
N ARG A 81 6.46 17.00 11.12
CA ARG A 81 6.91 18.19 10.38
C ARG A 81 6.09 19.45 10.68
N MET A 82 5.15 19.39 11.62
CA MET A 82 4.35 20.56 12.04
C MET A 82 4.57 20.94 13.50
N ASP A 83 5.80 20.82 14.00
CA ASP A 83 6.21 21.72 15.09
C ASP A 83 6.46 23.08 14.44
N VAL A 84 5.46 23.96 14.50
CA VAL A 84 5.68 25.39 14.25
C VAL A 84 6.46 25.85 15.48
N PRO A 85 7.75 26.22 15.36
CA PRO A 85 8.60 26.42 16.54
C PRO A 85 8.20 27.64 17.39
N ILE A 86 7.25 28.45 16.92
CA ILE A 86 6.91 29.74 17.51
C ILE A 86 5.44 30.06 17.19
N GLU A 87 4.55 30.00 18.18
CA GLU A 87 3.15 30.43 18.02
C GLU A 87 2.92 31.88 18.49
N SER A 88 3.84 32.43 19.29
CA SER A 88 3.70 33.73 19.96
C SER A 88 5.00 34.55 19.98
N VAL A 89 4.87 35.88 20.11
CA VAL A 89 6.01 36.79 20.35
C VAL A 89 6.66 36.52 21.72
N ASP A 90 5.90 36.03 22.69
CA ASP A 90 6.41 35.62 24.01
C ASP A 90 7.28 34.35 23.90
N ASP A 91 6.88 33.38 23.07
CA ASP A 91 7.70 32.18 22.77
C ASP A 91 9.02 32.58 22.09
N LEU A 92 9.00 33.64 21.27
CA LEU A 92 10.18 34.18 20.60
C LEU A 92 11.15 34.84 21.60
N ALA A 93 10.63 35.45 22.67
CA ALA A 93 11.39 36.14 23.71
C ALA A 93 12.00 35.18 24.74
N ASP A 94 11.29 34.08 25.06
CA ASP A 94 11.76 33.06 26.00
C ASP A 94 12.80 32.10 25.38
N GLN A 95 12.81 31.94 24.05
CA GLN A 95 13.80 31.10 23.37
C GLN A 95 15.08 31.88 23.00
N THR A 96 16.25 31.28 23.23
CA THR A 96 17.55 31.89 22.92
C THR A 96 18.18 31.36 21.62
N ALA A 97 17.46 30.56 20.82
CA ALA A 97 18.01 29.87 19.64
C ALA A 97 17.88 30.70 18.36
N ILE A 98 16.88 31.58 18.26
CA ILE A 98 16.59 32.43 17.11
C ILE A 98 16.74 33.89 17.53
N GLU A 99 17.64 34.63 16.88
CA GLU A 99 17.86 36.05 17.12
C GLU A 99 16.69 36.87 16.56
N TYR A 100 16.14 37.76 17.39
CA TYR A 100 15.04 38.65 17.03
C TYR A 100 15.49 40.11 17.15
N GLY A 101 14.92 41.00 16.34
CA GLY A 101 15.29 42.40 16.34
C GLY A 101 14.30 43.30 15.62
N THR A 102 14.33 44.59 15.95
CA THR A 102 13.52 45.63 15.30
C THR A 102 14.42 46.66 14.62
N ILE A 103 13.89 47.38 13.62
CA ILE A 103 14.61 48.47 12.94
C ILE A 103 14.86 49.61 13.94
N HIS A 104 16.11 50.04 14.05
CA HIS A 104 16.55 51.08 14.98
C HIS A 104 15.81 52.40 14.74
N GLY A 105 15.08 52.90 15.74
CA GLY A 105 14.28 54.13 15.64
C GLY A 105 12.89 53.98 15.01
N GLY A 106 12.43 52.75 14.74
CA GLY A 106 11.06 52.49 14.29
C GLY A 106 10.05 52.48 15.45
N SER A 107 8.78 52.85 15.18
CA SER A 107 7.72 52.86 16.20
C SER A 107 7.47 51.51 16.87
N SER A 108 7.82 50.41 16.21
CA SER A 108 7.75 49.05 16.78
C SER A 108 8.78 48.83 17.90
N MET A 109 9.93 49.51 17.89
CA MET A 109 10.96 49.41 18.95
C MET A 109 10.51 50.09 20.25
N THR A 110 9.62 51.08 20.17
CA THR A 110 9.08 51.78 21.35
C THR A 110 7.74 51.23 21.83
N PHE A 111 7.14 50.33 21.05
CA PHE A 111 5.83 49.73 21.33
C PHE A 111 5.93 48.38 22.04
N PHE A 112 6.99 47.63 21.74
CA PHE A 112 7.40 46.41 22.45
C PHE A 112 8.52 46.74 23.43
#